data_AF-A0A1X7L6S1-F1
#
_entry.id   AF-A0A1X7L6S1-F1
#
_cell.length_a   1.000
_cell.length_b   1.000
_cell.length_c   1.000
_cell.angle_alpha   90.00
_cell.angle_beta   90.00
_cell.angle_gamma   90.00
#
_symmetry.space_group_name_H-M   'P 1'
#
loop_
_entity.id
_entity.type
_entity.pdbx_description
1 polymer ?
#
loop_
_entity_poly.entity_id
_entity_poly.type
_entity_poly.pdbx_seq_one_letter_code
_entity_poly.pdbx_strand_id
1 'polypeptide(L)'
;MPNYPQRNENHVLENRSRNFLRRYLPQEWTSQDVEYDYGQDMLIEISENGEMRGLGLIIQLKASHTANVNPEFETLILRQQTYNYLWDRLEVVLLVKYVQEENEAYYKLLSEVQPPENPDQENFTIRIPKTNTISTLDWNVIVNYVREITDLKLNAVRNRRR
;
A
#
# COMPACT_ATOMS: atom_id res chain seq x y z
N MET A 1 -41.78 6.34 13.56
CA MET A 1 -41.12 6.05 12.26
C MET A 1 -40.12 4.92 12.48
N PRO A 2 -39.94 3.98 11.54
CA PRO A 2 -38.92 2.95 11.68
C PRO A 2 -37.51 3.58 11.63
N ASN A 3 -36.59 3.02 12.43
CA ASN A 3 -35.18 3.41 12.49
C ASN A 3 -34.34 2.29 11.87
N TYR A 4 -33.57 2.60 10.83
CA TYR A 4 -32.72 1.65 10.11
C TYR A 4 -31.24 1.89 10.44
N PRO A 5 -30.39 0.83 10.43
CA PRO A 5 -28.96 0.99 10.56
C PRO A 5 -28.41 1.97 9.52
N GLN A 6 -27.62 2.93 9.96
CA GLN A 6 -26.91 3.86 9.08
C GLN A 6 -25.52 3.31 8.79
N ARG A 7 -25.11 3.34 7.52
CA ARG A 7 -23.77 2.91 7.14
C ARG A 7 -22.76 3.97 7.61
N ASN A 8 -21.73 3.53 8.35
CA ASN A 8 -20.66 4.40 8.80
C ASN A 8 -19.92 5.00 7.58
N GLU A 9 -19.75 6.32 7.56
CA GLU A 9 -19.06 7.04 6.48
C GLU A 9 -17.62 6.55 6.28
N ASN A 10 -16.92 6.18 7.36
CA ASN A 10 -15.58 5.62 7.30
C ASN A 10 -15.55 4.31 6.49
N HIS A 11 -16.54 3.44 6.67
CA HIS A 11 -16.65 2.22 5.86
C HIS A 11 -16.96 2.53 4.40
N VAL A 12 -17.71 3.59 4.10
CA VAL A 12 -17.94 4.01 2.71
C VAL A 12 -16.64 4.50 2.08
N LEU A 13 -15.85 5.29 2.81
CA LEU A 13 -14.58 5.82 2.36
C LEU A 13 -13.54 4.71 2.13
N GLU A 14 -13.43 3.74 3.05
CA GLU A 14 -12.58 2.54 2.91
C GLU A 14 -12.97 1.71 1.68
N ASN A 15 -14.27 1.52 1.44
CA ASN A 15 -14.72 0.80 0.25
C ASN A 15 -14.39 1.58 -1.03
N ARG A 16 -14.53 2.91 -1.02
CA ARG A 16 -14.14 3.75 -2.17
C ARG A 16 -12.65 3.65 -2.46
N SER A 17 -11.80 3.74 -1.45
CA SER A 17 -10.35 3.68 -1.65
C SER A 17 -9.90 2.33 -2.21
N ARG A 18 -10.46 1.21 -1.73
CA ARG A 18 -10.18 -0.13 -2.28
C ARG A 18 -10.65 -0.26 -3.73
N ASN A 19 -11.86 0.22 -4.04
CA ASN A 19 -12.39 0.20 -5.40
C ASN A 19 -11.58 1.08 -6.36
N PHE A 20 -11.11 2.24 -5.89
CA PHE A 20 -10.22 3.10 -6.64
C PHE A 20 -8.93 2.36 -6.99
N LEU A 21 -8.25 1.77 -6.01
CA LEU A 21 -7.00 1.05 -6.25
C LEU A 21 -7.19 -0.12 -7.22
N ARG A 22 -8.22 -0.96 -7.00
CA ARG A 22 -8.52 -2.09 -7.90
C ARG A 22 -8.76 -1.69 -9.34
N ARG A 23 -9.36 -0.53 -9.57
CA ARG A 23 -9.60 -0.01 -10.93
C ARG A 23 -8.31 0.26 -11.69
N TYR A 24 -7.24 0.64 -10.98
CA TYR A 24 -5.96 0.99 -11.59
C TYR A 24 -4.93 -0.15 -11.56
N LEU A 25 -5.17 -1.23 -10.82
CA LEU A 25 -4.33 -2.43 -10.90
C LEU A 25 -4.39 -3.04 -12.32
N PRO A 26 -3.29 -3.61 -12.82
CA PRO A 26 -3.31 -4.41 -14.05
C PRO A 26 -4.35 -5.53 -13.97
N GLN A 27 -5.08 -5.75 -15.05
CA GLN A 27 -6.27 -6.61 -15.08
C GLN A 27 -5.92 -8.08 -14.79
N GLU A 28 -4.74 -8.51 -15.16
CA GLU A 28 -4.21 -9.85 -14.97
C GLU A 28 -3.72 -10.14 -13.55
N TRP A 29 -3.64 -9.12 -12.68
CA TRP A 29 -3.24 -9.31 -11.29
C TRP A 29 -4.42 -9.74 -10.43
N THR A 30 -4.12 -10.48 -9.37
CA THR A 30 -5.12 -10.82 -8.35
C THR A 30 -4.97 -9.89 -7.15
N SER A 31 -6.09 -9.55 -6.53
CA SER A 31 -6.11 -8.73 -5.31
C SER A 31 -7.06 -9.34 -4.30
N GLN A 32 -6.62 -9.49 -3.05
CA GLN A 32 -7.43 -9.99 -1.94
C GLN A 32 -7.42 -8.99 -0.79
N ASP A 33 -8.59 -8.74 -0.21
CA ASP A 33 -8.68 -7.95 1.03
C ASP A 33 -8.26 -8.81 2.22
N VAL A 34 -7.57 -8.19 3.18
CA VAL A 34 -7.18 -8.85 4.44
C VAL A 34 -8.12 -8.38 5.55
N GLU A 35 -8.78 -9.32 6.21
CA GLU A 35 -9.89 -9.03 7.14
C GLU A 35 -9.43 -8.83 8.60
N TYR A 36 -8.33 -9.46 9.01
CA TYR A 36 -7.77 -9.36 10.37
C TYR A 36 -6.30 -9.00 10.31
N ASP A 37 -5.98 -7.79 10.71
CA ASP A 37 -4.82 -7.21 10.09
C ASP A 37 -4.10 -6.16 10.95
N TYR A 38 -2.80 -6.42 11.15
CA TYR A 38 -1.86 -5.56 11.86
C TYR A 38 -1.36 -4.38 10.98
N GLY A 39 -2.07 -4.04 9.90
CA GLY A 39 -1.84 -2.92 8.99
C GLY A 39 -1.46 -3.28 7.54
N GLN A 40 -2.06 -4.30 6.95
CA GLN A 40 -2.13 -4.74 5.56
C GLN A 40 -3.60 -4.69 5.09
N ASP A 41 -3.93 -3.83 4.14
CA ASP A 41 -5.30 -3.78 3.61
C ASP A 41 -5.53 -4.78 2.48
N MET A 42 -4.51 -5.03 1.65
CA MET A 42 -4.64 -5.91 0.48
C MET A 42 -3.37 -6.70 0.20
N LEU A 43 -3.54 -7.93 -0.28
CA LEU A 43 -2.48 -8.74 -0.88
C LEU A 43 -2.67 -8.76 -2.39
N ILE A 44 -1.60 -8.45 -3.11
CA ILE A 44 -1.57 -8.42 -4.57
C ILE A 44 -0.64 -9.52 -5.08
N GLU A 45 -1.14 -10.33 -6.00
CA GLU A 45 -0.32 -11.29 -6.74
C GLU A 45 -0.14 -10.78 -8.17
N ILE A 46 1.12 -10.64 -8.58
CA ILE A 46 1.52 -10.10 -9.87
C ILE A 46 1.59 -11.25 -10.87
N SER A 47 0.84 -11.09 -11.96
CA SER A 47 0.97 -11.92 -13.16
C SER A 47 1.90 -11.23 -14.15
N GLU A 48 2.79 -12.00 -14.76
CA GLU A 48 3.68 -11.53 -15.83
C GLU A 48 3.42 -12.35 -17.09
N ASN A 49 2.93 -11.72 -18.16
CA ASN A 49 2.57 -12.39 -19.41
C ASN A 49 1.60 -13.58 -19.22
N GLY A 50 0.68 -13.47 -18.25
CA GLY A 50 -0.28 -14.51 -17.91
C GLY A 50 0.28 -15.61 -16.99
N GLU A 51 1.52 -15.49 -16.50
CA GLU A 51 2.14 -16.44 -15.60
C GLU A 51 2.21 -15.92 -14.16
N MET A 52 1.73 -16.73 -13.22
CA MET A 52 1.89 -16.47 -11.79
C MET A 52 3.28 -16.95 -11.36
N ARG A 53 4.20 -16.00 -11.17
CA ARG A 53 5.62 -16.28 -10.85
C ARG A 53 5.95 -16.22 -9.36
N GLY A 54 4.92 -16.14 -8.50
CA GLY A 54 5.09 -15.96 -7.05
C GLY A 54 5.58 -14.55 -6.69
N LEU A 55 5.40 -13.58 -7.59
CA LEU A 55 5.64 -12.17 -7.31
C LEU A 55 4.41 -11.58 -6.63
N GLY A 56 4.61 -10.82 -5.56
CA GLY A 56 3.50 -10.19 -4.87
C GLY A 56 3.95 -9.04 -3.99
N LEU A 57 2.97 -8.22 -3.62
CA LEU A 57 3.16 -7.12 -2.70
C LEU A 57 1.98 -6.98 -1.75
N ILE A 58 2.27 -6.37 -0.61
CA ILE A 58 1.30 -5.95 0.39
C ILE A 58 0.97 -4.48 0.13
N ILE A 59 -0.32 -4.12 0.23
CA ILE A 59 -0.78 -2.74 0.27
C ILE A 59 -1.20 -2.40 1.69
N GLN A 60 -0.72 -1.26 2.20
CA GLN A 60 -1.32 -0.60 3.36
C GLN A 60 -2.04 0.66 2.87
N LEU A 61 -3.35 0.73 3.07
CA LEU A 61 -4.23 1.73 2.49
C LEU A 61 -4.84 2.63 3.57
N LYS A 62 -4.60 3.94 3.46
CA LYS A 62 -5.28 4.96 4.25
C LYS A 62 -6.13 5.82 3.34
N ALA A 63 -7.23 6.34 3.87
CA ALA A 63 -8.11 7.24 3.15
C ALA A 63 -8.42 8.50 3.96
N SER A 64 -8.65 9.63 3.31
CA SER A 64 -9.27 10.82 3.91
C SER A 64 -10.28 11.45 2.96
N HIS A 65 -11.20 12.23 3.53
CA HIS A 65 -12.13 13.02 2.73
C HIS A 65 -11.43 14.17 2.02
N THR A 66 -10.60 14.92 2.76
CA THR A 66 -9.91 16.11 2.26
C THR A 66 -8.43 15.82 2.00
N ALA A 67 -7.86 16.59 1.09
CA ALA A 67 -6.43 16.71 0.92
C ALA A 67 -5.79 17.37 2.16
N ASN A 68 -4.48 17.21 2.32
CA ASN A 68 -3.76 18.06 3.26
C ASN A 68 -3.56 19.48 2.67
N VAL A 69 -3.11 20.42 3.51
CA VAL A 69 -2.91 21.82 3.10
C VAL A 69 -1.67 21.98 2.20
N ASN A 70 -0.78 20.99 2.16
CA ASN A 70 0.49 21.11 1.44
C ASN A 70 0.32 20.73 -0.05
N PRO A 71 0.76 21.56 -1.00
CA PRO A 71 0.59 21.26 -2.42
C PRO A 71 1.58 20.22 -2.98
N GLU A 72 2.68 19.94 -2.28
CA GLU A 72 3.78 19.10 -2.79
C GLU A 72 3.67 17.64 -2.35
N PHE A 73 3.11 17.38 -1.16
CA PHE A 73 2.99 16.03 -0.62
C PHE A 73 1.66 15.82 0.09
N GLU A 74 1.14 14.60 0.03
CA GLU A 74 0.14 14.10 0.98
C GLU A 74 0.78 13.49 2.23
N THR A 75 0.01 13.41 3.31
CA THR A 75 0.45 12.80 4.57
C THR A 75 -0.30 11.51 4.89
N LEU A 76 0.47 10.49 5.27
CA LEU A 76 -0.03 9.24 5.81
C LEU A 76 0.50 9.08 7.24
N ILE A 77 -0.40 8.88 8.19
CA ILE A 77 -0.05 8.59 9.58
C ILE A 77 -0.01 7.07 9.76
N LEU A 78 1.12 6.56 10.22
CA LEU A 78 1.33 5.13 10.45
C LEU A 78 1.72 4.88 11.90
N ARG A 79 1.17 3.82 12.50
CA ARG A 79 1.59 3.36 13.83
C ARG A 79 3.01 2.80 13.75
N GLN A 80 3.83 3.11 14.75
CA GLN A 80 5.18 2.56 14.90
C GLN A 80 5.19 1.02 14.82
N GLN A 81 4.25 0.38 15.54
CA GLN A 81 4.13 -1.09 15.55
C GLN A 81 3.79 -1.65 14.17
N THR A 82 2.89 -0.98 13.44
CA THR A 82 2.56 -1.38 12.07
C THR A 82 3.74 -1.20 11.12
N TYR A 83 4.49 -0.09 11.22
CA TYR A 83 5.72 0.09 10.43
C TYR A 83 6.72 -1.04 10.67
N ASN A 84 7.03 -1.34 11.93
CA ASN A 84 7.97 -2.41 12.27
C ASN A 84 7.49 -3.76 11.73
N TYR A 85 6.21 -4.08 11.93
CA TYR A 85 5.61 -5.30 11.40
C TYR A 85 5.73 -5.40 9.88
N LEU A 86 5.38 -4.33 9.15
CA LEU A 86 5.44 -4.29 7.69
C LEU A 86 6.88 -4.31 7.16
N TRP A 87 7.81 -3.64 7.84
CA TRP A 87 9.22 -3.60 7.47
C TRP A 87 9.87 -5.00 7.53
N ASP A 88 9.45 -5.81 8.50
CA ASP A 88 9.93 -7.19 8.68
C ASP A 88 9.25 -8.19 7.74
N ARG A 89 8.29 -7.77 6.89
CA ARG A 89 7.65 -8.64 5.91
C ARG A 89 8.62 -9.02 4.79
N LEU A 90 8.47 -10.25 4.30
CA LEU A 90 9.24 -10.74 3.16
C LEU A 90 8.70 -10.21 1.83
N GLU A 91 7.48 -9.75 1.79
CA GLU A 91 6.87 -9.16 0.61
C GLU A 91 7.23 -7.67 0.53
N VAL A 92 7.24 -7.11 -0.68
CA VAL A 92 7.32 -5.66 -0.84
C VAL A 92 6.05 -5.03 -0.28
N VAL A 93 6.17 -3.88 0.36
CA VAL A 93 5.03 -3.13 0.89
C VAL A 93 4.90 -1.79 0.17
N LEU A 94 3.71 -1.51 -0.35
CA LEU A 94 3.33 -0.24 -0.94
C LEU A 94 2.35 0.48 -0.01
N LEU A 95 2.71 1.68 0.42
CA LEU A 95 1.84 2.56 1.18
C LEU A 95 0.98 3.36 0.20
N VAL A 96 -0.33 3.38 0.41
CA VAL A 96 -1.27 4.09 -0.45
C VAL A 96 -2.14 5.02 0.39
N LYS A 97 -2.29 6.26 -0.05
CA LYS A 97 -3.14 7.28 0.56
C LYS A 97 -4.18 7.75 -0.46
N TYR A 98 -5.44 7.35 -0.29
CA TYR A 98 -6.56 7.85 -1.09
C TYR A 98 -7.12 9.15 -0.50
N VAL A 99 -7.44 10.10 -1.37
CA VAL A 99 -8.04 11.40 -1.02
C VAL A 99 -9.33 11.58 -1.83
N GLN A 100 -10.48 11.63 -1.15
CA GLN A 100 -11.78 11.66 -1.81
C GLN A 100 -12.03 12.97 -2.57
N GLU A 101 -11.65 14.11 -2.00
CA GLU A 101 -11.80 15.45 -2.59
C GLU A 101 -11.10 15.54 -3.96
N GLU A 102 -9.93 14.94 -4.06
CA GLU A 102 -9.13 14.91 -5.29
C GLU A 102 -9.51 13.72 -6.20
N ASN A 103 -10.27 12.76 -5.66
CA ASN A 103 -10.59 11.48 -6.30
C ASN A 103 -9.33 10.80 -6.87
N GLU A 104 -8.29 10.74 -6.05
CA GLU A 104 -6.96 10.23 -6.40
C GLU A 104 -6.34 9.45 -5.23
N ALA A 105 -5.38 8.58 -5.52
CA ALA A 105 -4.53 7.99 -4.51
C ALA A 105 -3.04 8.22 -4.79
N TYR A 106 -2.28 8.44 -3.73
CA TYR A 106 -0.83 8.63 -3.78
C TYR A 106 -0.11 7.44 -3.17
N TYR A 107 1.08 7.11 -3.70
CA TYR A 107 1.82 5.94 -3.25
C TYR A 107 3.28 6.24 -2.87
N LYS A 108 3.81 5.40 -1.98
CA LYS A 108 5.23 5.36 -1.65
C LYS A 108 5.63 3.93 -1.29
N LEU A 109 6.80 3.47 -1.75
CA LEU A 109 7.31 2.18 -1.30
C LEU A 109 7.74 2.31 0.16
N LEU A 110 7.43 1.31 0.98
CA LEU A 110 7.81 1.34 2.39
C LEU A 110 9.33 1.45 2.56
N SER A 111 10.12 0.83 1.67
CA SER A 111 11.58 0.90 1.64
C SER A 111 12.16 2.30 1.45
N GLU A 112 11.35 3.26 0.98
CA GLU A 112 11.74 4.67 0.81
C GLU A 112 11.39 5.52 2.04
N VAL A 113 10.76 4.92 3.04
CA VAL A 113 10.38 5.56 4.30
C VAL A 113 11.53 5.41 5.28
N GLN A 114 12.01 6.54 5.81
CA GLN A 114 12.99 6.53 6.89
C GLN A 114 12.32 6.05 8.18
N PRO A 115 13.03 5.26 9.01
CA PRO A 115 12.50 4.87 10.30
C PRO A 115 12.22 6.12 11.15
N PRO A 116 11.16 6.09 11.97
CA PRO A 116 10.85 7.16 12.90
C PRO A 116 12.04 7.49 13.83
N GLU A 117 12.35 8.78 14.00
CA GLU A 117 13.46 9.24 14.84
C GLU A 117 13.31 8.83 16.30
N ASN A 118 12.08 8.91 16.83
CA ASN A 118 11.75 8.43 18.15
C ASN A 118 11.10 7.03 18.04
N PRO A 119 11.73 5.96 18.55
CA PRO A 119 11.19 4.61 18.48
C PRO A 119 9.99 4.36 19.41
N ASP A 120 9.78 5.22 20.42
CA ASP A 120 8.71 5.09 21.41
C ASP A 120 7.44 5.87 21.04
N GLN A 121 7.43 6.58 19.91
CA GLN A 121 6.24 7.30 19.48
C GLN A 121 5.15 6.31 19.02
N GLU A 122 3.89 6.61 19.30
CA GLU A 122 2.78 5.74 18.89
C GLU A 122 2.59 5.77 17.36
N ASN A 123 2.67 6.96 16.78
CA ASN A 123 2.42 7.23 15.38
C ASN A 123 3.48 8.17 14.83
N PHE A 124 3.82 8.02 13.54
CA PHE A 124 4.67 8.96 12.82
C PHE A 124 4.07 9.30 11.46
N THR A 125 4.53 10.42 10.89
CA THR A 125 4.01 10.96 9.63
C THR A 125 4.94 10.63 8.48
N ILE A 126 4.37 10.04 7.43
CA ILE A 126 5.03 9.76 6.18
C ILE A 126 4.55 10.78 5.15
N ARG A 127 5.50 11.41 4.45
CA ARG A 127 5.22 12.31 3.32
C ARG A 127 5.30 11.54 2.01
N ILE A 128 4.22 11.62 1.24
CA ILE A 128 4.08 11.00 -0.08
C ILE A 128 4.01 12.13 -1.11
N PRO A 129 4.96 12.26 -2.04
CA PRO A 129 4.91 13.28 -3.08
C PRO A 129 3.60 13.20 -3.88
N LYS A 130 2.95 14.34 -4.15
CA LYS A 130 1.73 14.37 -4.98
C LYS A 130 1.98 14.02 -6.45
N THR A 131 3.25 13.93 -6.87
CA THR A 131 3.65 13.37 -8.17
C THR A 131 3.51 11.85 -8.24
N ASN A 132 3.45 11.16 -7.11
CA ASN A 132 3.35 9.70 -7.04
C ASN A 132 1.88 9.28 -7.04
N THR A 133 1.15 9.54 -8.11
CA THR A 133 -0.26 9.18 -8.24
C THR A 133 -0.43 7.73 -8.72
N ILE A 134 -1.47 7.05 -8.23
CA ILE A 134 -1.84 5.71 -8.69
C ILE A 134 -2.42 5.76 -10.10
N SER A 135 -3.19 6.81 -10.44
CA SER A 135 -3.85 6.91 -11.75
C SER A 135 -2.90 6.99 -12.95
N THR A 136 -1.67 7.47 -12.74
CA THR A 136 -0.63 7.57 -13.78
C THR A 136 0.61 6.72 -13.46
N LEU A 137 0.52 5.81 -12.49
CA LEU A 137 1.61 4.90 -12.14
C LEU A 137 1.88 3.93 -13.29
N ASP A 138 3.12 3.90 -13.78
CA ASP A 138 3.61 2.78 -14.57
C ASP A 138 3.92 1.60 -13.63
N TRP A 139 2.99 0.64 -13.58
CA TRP A 139 3.12 -0.55 -12.73
C TRP A 139 4.35 -1.39 -13.03
N ASN A 140 4.97 -1.28 -14.21
CA ASN A 140 6.23 -1.98 -14.50
C ASN A 140 7.35 -1.56 -13.55
N VAL A 141 7.35 -0.32 -13.06
CA VAL A 141 8.32 0.13 -12.05
C VAL A 141 8.16 -0.68 -10.76
N ILE A 142 6.93 -0.90 -10.31
CA ILE A 142 6.63 -1.72 -9.13
C ILE A 142 6.97 -3.18 -9.37
N VAL A 143 6.60 -3.74 -10.53
CA VAL A 143 6.93 -5.13 -10.89
C VAL A 143 8.43 -5.36 -10.86
N ASN A 144 9.21 -4.48 -11.49
CA ASN A 144 10.66 -4.59 -11.54
C ASN A 144 11.27 -4.56 -10.14
N TYR A 145 10.78 -3.68 -9.26
CA TYR A 145 11.23 -3.62 -7.88
C TYR A 145 10.86 -4.88 -7.08
N VAL A 146 9.62 -5.38 -7.21
CA VAL A 146 9.19 -6.63 -6.57
C VAL A 146 10.06 -7.80 -7.03
N ARG A 147 10.35 -7.88 -8.33
CA ARG A 147 11.21 -8.92 -8.92
C ARG A 147 12.63 -8.85 -8.36
N GLU A 148 13.23 -7.66 -8.35
CA GLU A 148 14.58 -7.45 -7.79
C GLU A 148 14.67 -7.94 -6.34
N ILE A 149 13.74 -7.50 -5.49
CA ILE A 149 13.72 -7.89 -4.07
C ILE A 149 13.49 -9.40 -3.92
N THR A 150 12.63 -9.99 -4.74
CA THR A 150 12.37 -11.44 -4.74
C THR A 150 13.62 -12.23 -5.11
N ASP A 151 14.31 -11.82 -6.18
CA ASP A 151 15.52 -12.47 -6.66
C ASP A 151 16.65 -12.36 -5.62
N LEU A 152 16.82 -11.19 -4.99
CA LEU A 152 17.79 -11.01 -3.90
C LEU A 152 17.53 -11.99 -2.75
N LYS A 153 16.26 -12.15 -2.34
CA LYS A 153 15.86 -13.08 -1.27
C LYS A 153 16.11 -14.54 -1.65
N LEU A 154 15.72 -14.94 -2.84
CA LEU A 154 15.93 -16.31 -3.34
C LEU A 154 17.42 -16.63 -3.47
N ASN A 155 18.23 -15.69 -3.96
CA ASN A 155 19.67 -15.86 -4.11
C ASN A 155 20.38 -15.98 -2.76
N ALA A 156 19.97 -15.21 -1.76
CA ALA A 156 20.50 -15.33 -0.40
C ALA A 156 20.30 -16.74 0.19
N VAL A 157 19.20 -17.41 -0.13
CA VAL A 157 18.93 -18.79 0.30
C VAL A 157 19.70 -19.81 -0.54
N ARG A 158 19.71 -19.65 -1.87
CA ARG A 158 20.37 -20.59 -2.80
C ARG A 158 21.87 -20.62 -2.61
N ASN A 159 22.50 -19.47 -2.36
CA ASN A 159 23.95 -19.38 -2.16
C ASN A 159 24.40 -19.98 -0.83
N ARG A 160 23.55 -20.04 0.20
CA ARG A 160 23.86 -20.75 1.46
C ARG A 160 23.86 -22.27 1.34
N ARG A 161 23.26 -22.82 0.27
CA ARG A 161 23.12 -24.26 0.04
C ARG A 161 24.13 -24.82 -0.98
N ARG A 162 24.99 -23.96 -1.53
CA ARG A 162 26.13 -24.34 -2.38
C ARG A 162 27.39 -24.29 -1.54
#